data_AF-A0A976DFI0-F1
#
_entry.id   AF-A0A976DFI0-F1
#
_cell.length_a   1.000
_cell.length_b   1.000
_cell.length_c   1.000
_cell.angle_alpha   90.00
_cell.angle_beta   90.00
_cell.angle_gamma   90.00
#
_symmetry.space_group_name_H-M   'P 1'
#
loop_
_entity.id
_entity.type
_entity.pdbx_description
1 polymer ?
#
loop_
_entity_poly.entity_id
_entity_poly.type
_entity_poly.pdbx_seq_one_letter_code
_entity_poly.pdbx_strand_id
1 'polypeptide(L)' 'MAKSLAIPIHCISFTDDEMMSLENIESLKNCYPTERMSSLRLTPGELGVKRVGHFGAFRAQLRDSLWERYVWPTL' A
#
# COMPACT_ATOMS: atom_id res chain seq x y z
N MET A 1 -7.63 -9.35 22.77
CA MET A 1 -6.22 -9.69 22.48
C MET A 1 -6.13 -10.01 21.00
N ALA A 2 -5.51 -9.14 20.21
CA ALA A 2 -5.27 -9.43 18.79
C ALA A 2 -4.37 -10.66 18.71
N LYS A 3 -4.81 -11.69 17.99
CA LYS A 3 -3.99 -12.88 17.69
C LYS A 3 -2.65 -12.38 17.14
N SER A 4 -1.53 -12.82 17.72
CA SER A 4 -0.22 -12.44 17.19
C SER A 4 -0.10 -12.96 15.76
N LEU A 5 -0.10 -12.04 14.82
CA LEU A 5 0.13 -12.36 13.42
C LEU A 5 1.64 -12.40 13.24
N ALA A 6 2.20 -13.60 13.09
CA ALA A 6 3.65 -13.79 12.98
C ALA A 6 4.21 -13.47 11.59
N ILE A 7 3.34 -13.21 10.59
CA ILE A 7 3.73 -12.89 9.21
C ILE A 7 4.05 -11.39 9.04
N PRO A 8 5.08 -11.04 8.26
CA PRO A 8 5.33 -9.65 7.88
C PRO A 8 4.12 -9.03 7.18
N ILE A 9 3.84 -7.76 7.46
CA ILE A 9 2.81 -6.99 6.75
C ILE A 9 3.47 -5.83 6.01
N HIS A 10 3.23 -5.74 4.71
CA HIS A 10 3.65 -4.61 3.88
C HIS A 10 2.42 -3.77 3.50
N CYS A 11 2.31 -2.56 4.07
CA CYS A 11 1.26 -1.61 3.74
C CYS A 11 1.74 -0.69 2.62
N ILE A 12 1.15 -0.82 1.43
CA ILE A 12 1.41 0.07 0.29
C ILE A 12 0.16 0.92 0.06
N SER A 13 0.33 2.24 -0.02
CA SER A 13 -0.76 3.20 -0.18
C SER A 13 -0.42 4.30 -1.19
N PHE A 14 -1.43 5.01 -1.68
CA PHE A 14 -1.27 6.05 -2.70
C PHE A 14 -1.71 7.41 -2.20
N THR A 15 -1.05 8.47 -2.66
CA THR A 15 -1.39 9.83 -2.23
C THR A 15 -2.70 10.35 -2.79
N ASP A 16 -3.14 9.80 -3.93
CA ASP A 16 -4.33 10.20 -4.67
C ASP A 16 -5.50 9.20 -4.54
N ASP A 17 -5.44 8.30 -3.55
CA ASP A 17 -6.56 7.43 -3.19
C ASP A 17 -7.70 8.27 -2.57
N GLU A 18 -8.81 8.33 -3.29
CA GLU A 18 -10.00 9.10 -2.92
C GLU A 18 -10.86 8.45 -1.83
N MET A 19 -10.64 7.16 -1.54
CA MET A 19 -11.42 6.39 -0.56
C MET A 19 -10.65 6.18 0.75
N MET A 20 -9.31 6.12 0.67
CA MET A 20 -8.44 5.87 1.81
C MET A 20 -7.51 7.06 2.06
N SER A 21 -7.93 7.96 2.95
CA SER A 21 -7.06 9.02 3.48
C SER A 21 -5.88 8.45 4.27
N LEU A 22 -4.83 9.25 4.46
CA LEU A 22 -3.69 8.87 5.31
C LEU A 22 -4.15 8.53 6.74
N GLU A 23 -5.08 9.31 7.30
CA GLU A 23 -5.63 9.07 8.64
C GLU A 23 -6.38 7.73 8.72
N ASN A 24 -7.20 7.40 7.73
CA ASN A 24 -7.91 6.13 7.67
C ASN A 24 -6.93 4.94 7.56
N ILE A 25 -5.83 5.11 6.81
CA ILE A 25 -4.77 4.11 6.69
C ILE A 25 -4.09 3.90 8.04
N GLU A 26 -3.68 4.97 8.73
CA GLU A 26 -3.04 4.87 10.05
C GLU A 26 -3.99 4.25 11.09
N SER A 27 -5.28 4.59 11.05
CA SER A 27 -6.30 3.95 11.88
C SER A 27 -6.41 2.45 11.61
N LEU A 28 -6.47 2.05 10.33
CA LEU A 28 -6.53 0.63 9.93
C LEU A 28 -5.29 -0.16 10.38
N LYS A 29 -4.10 0.45 10.31
CA LYS A 29 -2.85 -0.18 10.74
C LYS A 29 -2.89 -0.58 12.21
N ASN A 30 -3.59 0.16 13.07
CA ASN A 30 -3.75 -0.17 14.49
C ASN A 30 -4.56 -1.45 14.75
N CYS A 31 -5.25 -1.99 13.74
CA CYS A 31 -5.93 -3.28 13.84
C CYS A 31 -4.98 -4.48 13.68
N TYR A 32 -3.72 -4.25 13.29
CA TYR A 32 -2.72 -5.28 13.04
C TYR A 32 -1.50 -5.12 13.97
N PRO A 33 -0.72 -6.19 14.20
CA PRO A 33 0.55 -6.08 14.93
C PRO A 33 1.55 -5.24 14.13
N THR A 34 1.81 -4.02 14.60
CA THR A 34 2.59 -3.02 13.87
C THR A 34 4.11 -3.24 13.99
N GLU A 35 4.57 -4.03 14.96
CA GLU A 35 5.99 -4.27 15.23
C GLU A 35 6.74 -4.96 14.07
N ARG A 36 6.00 -5.57 13.13
CA ARG A 36 6.53 -6.20 11.91
C ARG A 36 5.93 -5.61 10.63
N MET A 37 5.33 -4.42 10.71
CA MET A 37 4.72 -3.76 9.58
C MET A 37 5.66 -2.74 8.95
N SER A 38 5.88 -2.83 7.64
CA SER A 38 6.48 -1.74 6.87
C SER A 38 5.41 -0.93 6.15
N SER A 39 5.61 0.37 5.99
CA SER A 39 4.71 1.25 5.24
C SER A 39 5.43 1.94 4.09
N LEU A 40 4.80 1.94 2.92
CA LEU A 40 5.23 2.64 1.72
C LEU A 40 4.05 3.46 1.19
N ARG A 41 4.25 4.76 0.98
CA ARG A 41 3.24 5.64 0.41
C ARG A 41 3.78 6.31 -0.84
N LEU A 42 3.12 6.06 -1.97
CA LEU A 42 3.59 6.43 -3.31
C LEU A 42 2.69 7.51 -3.91
N THR A 43 3.30 8.44 -4.63
CA THR A 43 2.62 9.38 -5.50
C THR A 43 2.43 8.79 -6.90
N PRO A 44 1.43 9.25 -7.68
CA PRO A 44 1.31 8.86 -9.09
C PRO A 44 2.57 9.16 -9.90
N GLY A 45 3.28 10.25 -9.58
CA GLY A 45 4.52 10.65 -10.25
C GLY A 45 5.66 9.65 -10.07
N GLU A 46 5.82 9.07 -8.89
CA GLU A 46 6.81 8.01 -8.63
C GLU A 46 6.54 6.74 -9.45
N LEU A 47 5.29 6.53 -9.86
CA LEU A 47 4.83 5.40 -10.68
C LEU A 47 4.75 5.74 -12.17
N GLY A 48 5.09 6.97 -12.56
CA GLY A 48 5.05 7.43 -13.95
C GLY A 48 3.64 7.58 -14.51
N VAL A 49 2.61 7.71 -13.67
CA VAL A 49 1.20 7.83 -14.08
C VAL A 49 0.59 9.14 -13.59
N LYS A 50 -0.46 9.60 -14.28
CA LYS A 50 -1.20 10.80 -13.84
C LYS A 50 -2.07 10.57 -12.61
N ARG A 51 -2.57 9.33 -12.45
CA ARG A 51 -3.48 8.94 -11.37
C ARG A 51 -3.39 7.44 -11.11
N VAL A 52 -3.31 7.06 -9.84
CA VAL A 52 -3.56 5.70 -9.36
C VAL A 52 -5.01 5.63 -8.90
N GLY A 53 -5.36 6.36 -7.83
CA GLY A 53 -6.64 6.26 -7.15
C GLY A 53 -6.87 4.89 -6.50
N HIS A 54 -8.01 4.70 -5.84
CA HIS A 54 -8.25 3.51 -5.02
C HIS A 54 -8.10 2.18 -5.79
N PHE A 55 -8.62 2.12 -7.02
CA PHE A 55 -8.58 0.92 -7.86
C PHE A 55 -7.40 0.89 -8.85
N GLY A 56 -6.51 1.88 -8.82
CA GLY A 56 -5.42 2.00 -9.78
C GLY A 56 -4.49 0.80 -9.78
N ALA A 57 -4.20 0.24 -8.59
CA ALA A 57 -3.32 -0.90 -8.40
C ALA A 57 -3.71 -2.13 -9.24
N PHE A 58 -5.00 -2.30 -9.58
CA PHE A 58 -5.47 -3.45 -10.35
C PHE A 58 -5.39 -3.25 -11.87
N ARG A 59 -4.98 -2.06 -12.32
CA ARG A 59 -4.87 -1.76 -13.75
C ARG A 59 -3.57 -2.33 -14.32
N ALA A 60 -3.64 -2.95 -15.49
CA ALA A 60 -2.50 -3.57 -16.15
C ALA A 60 -1.30 -2.61 -16.34
N GLN A 61 -1.56 -1.32 -16.53
CA GLN A 61 -0.52 -0.28 -16.68
C GLN A 61 0.41 -0.14 -15.45
N LEU A 62 -0.01 -0.60 -14.27
CA LEU A 62 0.79 -0.56 -13.04
C LEU A 62 1.53 -1.87 -12.77
N ARG A 63 1.51 -2.84 -13.69
CA ARG A 63 2.27 -4.09 -13.53
C ARG A 63 3.74 -3.80 -13.23
N ASP A 64 4.43 -3.07 -14.10
CA ASP A 64 5.88 -2.95 -13.99
C ASP A 64 6.26 -1.89 -12.94
N SER A 65 5.57 -0.73 -12.95
CA SER A 65 5.93 0.40 -12.08
C SER A 65 5.52 0.21 -10.61
N LEU A 66 4.43 -0.54 -10.34
CA LEU A 66 3.97 -0.85 -8.98
C LEU A 66 4.27 -2.30 -8.60
N TRP A 67 3.73 -3.28 -9.34
CA TRP A 67 3.76 -4.68 -8.90
C TRP A 67 5.15 -5.29 -8.93
N GLU A 68 5.84 -5.28 -10.08
CA GLU A 68 7.17 -5.87 -10.20
C GLU A 68 8.20 -5.13 -9.34
N ARG A 69 8.06 -3.80 -9.24
CA ARG A 69 9.01 -2.95 -8.52
C ARG A 69 8.85 -2.94 -7.01
N TYR A 70 7.62 -2.92 -6.50
CA TYR A 70 7.36 -2.70 -5.07
C TYR A 70 6.61 -3.85 -4.39
N VAL A 71 5.72 -4.55 -5.11
CA VAL A 71 4.93 -5.63 -4.50
C VAL A 71 5.69 -6.96 -4.54
N TRP A 72 6.27 -7.32 -5.68
CA TRP A 72 6.99 -8.58 -5.86
C TRP A 72 8.14 -8.78 -4.85
N PRO A 73 8.97 -7.76 -4.52
CA PRO A 73 10.03 -7.93 -3.53
C PRO A 73 9.55 -8.12 -2.08
N THR A 74 8.24 -7.99 -1.84
CA THR A 74 7.62 -8.12 -0.51
C THR A 74 6.87 -9.44 -0.29
N LEU A 75 6.82 -10.30 -1.33
CA LEU A 75 6.24 -11.65 -1.31
C LEU A 75 7.32 -12.70 -1.02
#